data_AF-A0A2H5V3M5-F1
#
_entry.id   AF-A0A2H5V3M5-F1
#
_cell.length_a   1.000
_cell.length_b   1.000
_cell.length_c   1.000
_cell.angle_alpha   90.00
_cell.angle_beta   90.00
_cell.angle_gamma   90.00
#
_symmetry.space_group_name_H-M   'P 1'
#
loop_
_entity.id
_entity.type
_entity.pdbx_description
1 polymer ?
#
loop_
_entity_poly.entity_id
_entity_poly.type
_entity_poly.pdbx_seq_one_letter_code
_entity_poly.pdbx_strand_id
1 'polypeptide(L)'
;MTRVTPSRFSPNYLKQLPEDLVKYIQRHGLDKEFGRLDSWASSIEKRHTEMEGWQVDNLVLSYWHIACMYRHSAGMAFSRFLEGLKNGKILGTGCESCGRVLIPPRTFCEWCFRDVDKWIEHPGTGIISTYSLSYIGTDPKVRFERPLIIAVVWFDGTVKKVNSSRTVLYAAGLLHKVQGVDPEKVHVGMRVKPVWRKPEERVGSILDIGYFAPFEDDAL
;
A
#
# COMPACT_ATOMS: atom_id res chain seq x y z
N MET A 1 25.99 -19.85 -30.55
CA MET A 1 24.63 -19.38 -30.22
C MET A 1 23.84 -20.56 -29.67
N THR A 2 23.60 -20.57 -28.36
CA THR A 2 22.87 -21.63 -27.67
C THR A 2 21.42 -21.60 -28.14
N ARG A 3 20.94 -22.64 -28.82
CA ARG A 3 19.52 -22.76 -29.20
C ARG A 3 18.70 -22.83 -27.91
N VAL A 4 18.02 -21.74 -27.56
CA VAL A 4 17.05 -21.73 -26.46
C VAL A 4 15.88 -22.59 -26.93
N THR A 5 15.67 -23.72 -26.27
CA THR A 5 14.49 -24.57 -26.54
C THR A 5 13.27 -23.85 -25.95
N PRO A 6 12.16 -23.70 -26.70
CA PRO A 6 10.96 -23.05 -26.16
C PRO A 6 10.51 -23.77 -24.90
N SER A 7 10.28 -23.03 -23.82
CA SER A 7 9.68 -23.56 -22.60
C SER A 7 8.32 -24.13 -22.97
N ARG A 8 8.05 -25.36 -22.55
CA ARG A 8 6.71 -25.93 -22.61
C ARG A 8 6.07 -25.84 -21.23
N PHE A 9 4.75 -25.93 -21.16
CA PHE A 9 4.05 -26.15 -19.90
C PHE A 9 4.69 -27.31 -19.14
N SER A 10 4.89 -27.13 -17.84
CA SER A 10 5.55 -28.13 -17.03
C SER A 10 4.73 -29.44 -17.02
N PRO A 11 5.38 -30.62 -16.97
CA PRO A 11 4.68 -31.89 -16.83
C PRO A 11 3.74 -31.92 -15.61
N ASN A 12 4.11 -31.23 -14.53
CA ASN A 12 3.29 -31.13 -13.32
C ASN A 12 2.01 -30.31 -13.52
N TYR A 13 2.05 -29.29 -14.38
CA TYR A 13 0.86 -28.52 -14.75
C TYR A 13 -0.06 -29.34 -15.66
N LEU A 14 0.49 -30.00 -16.67
CA LEU A 14 -0.31 -30.81 -17.61
C LEU A 14 -1.05 -31.97 -16.91
N LYS A 15 -0.45 -32.57 -15.87
CA LYS A 15 -1.10 -33.62 -15.05
C LYS A 15 -2.34 -33.15 -14.29
N GLN A 16 -2.54 -31.83 -14.13
CA GLN A 16 -3.70 -31.27 -13.43
C GLN A 16 -4.89 -31.04 -14.37
N LEU A 17 -4.70 -31.19 -15.68
CA LEU A 17 -5.72 -30.96 -16.69
C LEU A 17 -6.40 -32.27 -17.14
N PRO A 18 -7.65 -32.22 -17.60
CA PRO A 18 -8.32 -33.35 -18.25
C PRO A 18 -7.50 -33.93 -19.41
N GLU A 19 -7.47 -35.26 -19.57
CA GLU A 19 -6.62 -35.93 -20.57
C GLU A 19 -6.91 -35.50 -22.03
N ASP A 20 -8.17 -35.28 -22.35
CA ASP A 20 -8.63 -34.82 -23.66
C ASP A 20 -8.10 -33.41 -23.95
N LEU A 21 -8.10 -32.52 -22.96
CA LEU A 21 -7.54 -31.19 -23.06
C LEU A 21 -6.00 -31.22 -23.21
N VAL A 22 -5.29 -32.07 -22.46
CA VAL A 22 -3.83 -32.23 -22.59
C VAL A 22 -3.47 -32.70 -24.00
N LYS A 23 -4.17 -33.71 -24.52
CA LYS A 23 -3.99 -34.23 -25.89
C LYS A 23 -4.23 -33.13 -26.92
N TYR A 24 -5.27 -32.32 -26.74
CA TYR A 24 -5.56 -31.18 -27.62
C TYR A 24 -4.45 -30.13 -27.60
N ILE A 25 -4.04 -29.66 -26.41
CA ILE A 25 -3.00 -28.66 -26.23
C ILE A 25 -1.69 -29.10 -26.91
N GLN A 26 -1.26 -30.34 -26.67
CA GLN A 26 -0.02 -30.88 -27.25
C GLN A 26 -0.12 -31.09 -28.76
N ARG A 27 -1.26 -31.59 -29.26
CA ARG A 27 -1.50 -31.80 -30.70
C ARG A 27 -1.41 -30.50 -31.49
N HIS A 28 -1.89 -29.41 -30.91
CA HIS A 28 -1.91 -28.08 -31.54
C HIS A 28 -0.70 -27.20 -31.15
N GLY A 29 0.26 -27.74 -30.38
CA GLY A 29 1.46 -27.01 -29.96
C GLY A 29 1.19 -25.81 -29.05
N LEU A 30 0.02 -25.81 -28.38
CA LEU A 30 -0.42 -24.76 -27.45
C LEU A 30 0.29 -24.86 -26.09
N ASP A 31 1.04 -25.94 -25.85
CA ASP A 31 1.89 -26.11 -24.68
C ASP A 31 3.18 -25.30 -24.76
N LYS A 32 3.49 -24.67 -25.90
CA LYS A 32 4.65 -23.80 -26.08
C LYS A 32 4.37 -22.42 -25.51
N GLU A 33 5.34 -21.87 -24.77
CA GLU A 33 5.22 -20.54 -24.17
C GLU A 33 5.25 -19.44 -25.27
N PHE A 34 4.08 -18.91 -25.61
CA PHE A 34 3.93 -17.76 -26.52
C PHE A 34 4.28 -16.46 -25.79
N GLY A 35 5.57 -16.22 -25.55
CA GLY A 35 5.97 -14.99 -24.85
C GLY A 35 7.46 -14.78 -24.68
N ARG A 36 8.31 -15.80 -24.89
CA ARG A 36 9.75 -15.61 -24.78
C ARG A 36 10.30 -14.99 -26.06
N LEU A 37 10.86 -13.81 -25.91
CA LEU A 37 11.49 -13.03 -26.98
C LEU A 37 12.90 -13.56 -27.21
N ASP A 38 13.29 -13.72 -28.47
CA ASP A 38 14.67 -14.12 -28.82
C ASP A 38 15.65 -12.95 -28.60
N SER A 39 15.15 -11.71 -28.66
CA SER A 39 15.89 -10.49 -28.32
C SER A 39 14.94 -9.30 -28.07
N TRP A 40 15.46 -8.22 -27.47
CA TRP A 40 14.73 -6.96 -27.32
C TRP A 40 14.33 -6.33 -28.67
N ALA A 41 15.15 -6.46 -29.71
CA ALA A 41 14.80 -5.95 -31.03
C ALA A 41 13.56 -6.66 -31.61
N SER A 42 13.42 -7.98 -31.36
CA SER A 42 12.25 -8.75 -31.82
C SER A 42 10.94 -8.42 -31.10
N SER A 43 10.96 -7.63 -30.03
CA SER A 43 9.76 -7.32 -29.24
C SER A 43 9.06 -6.02 -29.65
N ILE A 44 9.74 -5.15 -30.40
CA ILE A 44 9.27 -3.79 -30.66
C ILE A 44 8.05 -3.77 -31.62
N GLU A 45 7.94 -4.77 -32.50
CA GLU A 45 6.87 -4.83 -33.51
C GLU A 45 5.96 -6.06 -33.38
N LYS A 46 6.25 -6.97 -32.44
CA LYS A 46 5.51 -8.23 -32.31
C LYS A 46 4.18 -8.01 -31.58
N ARG A 47 3.06 -8.16 -32.29
CA ARG A 47 1.73 -8.22 -31.67
C ARG A 47 1.51 -9.63 -31.14
N HIS A 48 1.33 -9.77 -29.83
CA HIS A 48 1.11 -11.08 -29.16
C HIS A 48 -0.21 -11.78 -29.54
N THR A 49 -0.98 -11.19 -30.46
CA THR A 49 -2.24 -11.70 -31.00
C THR A 49 -2.10 -12.34 -32.38
N GLU A 50 -0.93 -12.29 -33.01
CA GLU A 50 -0.69 -12.85 -34.34
C GLU A 50 0.03 -14.20 -34.24
N MET A 51 -0.71 -15.28 -34.50
CA MET A 51 -0.18 -16.65 -34.57
C MET A 51 -0.14 -17.07 -36.05
N GLU A 52 1.05 -17.33 -36.58
CA GLU A 52 1.24 -17.66 -37.99
C GLU A 52 0.48 -18.95 -38.37
N GLY A 53 -0.33 -18.89 -39.43
CA GLY A 53 -1.18 -20.00 -39.89
C GLY A 53 -2.49 -20.18 -39.14
N TRP A 54 -2.82 -19.31 -38.17
CA TRP A 54 -4.09 -19.33 -37.47
C TRP A 54 -5.01 -18.22 -38.00
N GLN A 55 -6.17 -18.60 -38.52
CA GLN A 55 -7.29 -17.69 -38.78
C GLN A 55 -8.30 -17.85 -37.63
N VAL A 56 -8.64 -16.75 -36.97
CA VAL A 56 -9.67 -16.75 -35.92
C VAL A 56 -11.03 -16.59 -36.59
N ASP A 57 -11.75 -17.69 -36.79
CA ASP A 57 -13.12 -17.65 -37.31
C ASP A 57 -14.11 -17.10 -36.26
N ASN A 58 -13.88 -17.41 -34.98
CA ASN A 58 -14.70 -16.96 -33.86
C ASN A 58 -13.83 -16.68 -32.62
N LEU A 59 -13.95 -15.48 -32.05
CA LEU A 59 -13.29 -15.10 -30.80
C LEU A 59 -14.29 -15.23 -29.64
N VAL A 60 -14.05 -16.17 -28.72
CA VAL A 60 -14.85 -16.29 -27.49
C VAL A 60 -14.16 -15.51 -26.38
N LEU A 61 -14.65 -14.30 -26.10
CA LEU A 61 -14.23 -13.52 -24.94
C LEU A 61 -15.01 -13.99 -23.71
N SER A 62 -14.34 -14.67 -22.79
CA SER A 62 -14.89 -15.01 -21.47
C SER A 62 -14.39 -14.02 -20.42
N TYR A 63 -15.28 -13.19 -19.91
CA TYR A 63 -14.99 -12.24 -18.83
C TYR A 63 -15.34 -12.88 -17.49
N TRP A 64 -14.32 -13.18 -16.68
CA TRP A 64 -14.50 -13.65 -15.32
C TRP A 64 -14.32 -12.49 -14.35
N HIS A 65 -15.39 -12.07 -13.68
CA HIS A 65 -15.31 -11.09 -12.61
C HIS A 65 -15.18 -11.81 -11.27
N ILE A 66 -13.96 -12.21 -10.92
CA ILE A 66 -13.68 -12.87 -9.65
C ILE A 66 -13.70 -11.82 -8.54
N ALA A 67 -14.84 -11.68 -7.85
CA ALA A 67 -14.98 -10.82 -6.69
C ALA A 67 -14.51 -11.56 -5.43
N CYS A 68 -13.21 -11.47 -5.12
CA CYS A 68 -12.69 -11.95 -3.83
C CYS A 68 -13.04 -10.97 -2.72
N MET A 69 -14.17 -11.21 -2.03
CA MET A 69 -14.56 -10.42 -0.86
C MET A 69 -13.87 -10.93 0.39
N TYR A 70 -12.90 -10.16 0.89
CA TYR A 70 -12.24 -10.45 2.17
C TYR A 70 -12.91 -9.68 3.31
N ARG A 71 -13.19 -10.37 4.40
CA ARG A 71 -13.61 -9.75 5.66
C ARG A 71 -12.51 -9.97 6.69
N HIS A 72 -11.77 -8.92 7.01
CA HIS A 72 -10.72 -8.96 8.02
C HIS A 72 -11.27 -8.47 9.35
N SER A 73 -11.26 -9.31 10.39
CA SER A 73 -11.58 -8.84 11.74
C SER A 73 -10.47 -7.91 12.22
N ALA A 74 -10.82 -6.75 12.78
CA ALA A 74 -9.83 -5.79 13.26
C ALA A 74 -8.95 -6.35 14.40
N GLY A 75 -9.48 -7.27 15.22
CA GLY A 75 -8.77 -7.77 16.40
C GLY A 75 -8.66 -6.71 17.50
N MET A 76 -8.12 -7.08 18.67
CA MET A 76 -8.19 -6.24 19.87
C MET A 76 -7.52 -4.87 19.71
N ALA A 77 -6.32 -4.84 19.11
CA ALA A 77 -5.56 -3.61 18.96
C ALA A 77 -6.23 -2.62 17.99
N PHE A 78 -6.58 -3.05 16.78
CA PHE A 78 -7.21 -2.16 15.82
C PHE A 78 -8.65 -1.80 16.21
N SER A 79 -9.44 -2.69 16.82
CA SER A 79 -10.77 -2.33 17.30
C SER A 79 -10.72 -1.13 18.25
N ARG A 80 -9.81 -1.16 19.23
CA ARG A 80 -9.62 -0.04 20.17
C ARG A 80 -9.03 1.20 19.49
N PHE A 81 -8.15 1.03 18.49
CA PHE A 81 -7.65 2.15 17.68
C PHE A 81 -8.78 2.86 16.94
N LEU A 82 -9.63 2.12 16.24
CA LEU A 82 -10.75 2.66 15.47
C LEU A 82 -11.78 3.32 16.41
N GLU A 83 -12.05 2.74 17.57
CA GLU A 83 -12.88 3.39 18.60
C GLU A 83 -12.23 4.68 19.12
N GLY A 84 -10.91 4.69 19.30
CA GLY A 84 -10.15 5.89 19.62
C GLY A 84 -10.35 6.98 18.57
N LEU A 85 -10.18 6.65 17.28
CA LEU A 85 -10.38 7.58 16.17
C LEU A 85 -11.81 8.13 16.15
N LYS A 86 -12.80 7.28 16.39
CA LYS A 86 -14.21 7.71 16.51
C LYS A 86 -14.37 8.78 17.61
N ASN A 87 -13.65 8.60 18.72
CA ASN A 87 -13.64 9.51 19.85
C ASN A 87 -12.67 10.70 19.71
N GLY A 88 -11.97 10.83 18.59
CA GLY A 88 -11.06 11.96 18.34
C GLY A 88 -9.71 11.79 19.03
N LYS A 89 -9.27 10.54 19.21
CA LYS A 89 -8.05 10.15 19.91
C LYS A 89 -7.18 9.28 19.02
N ILE A 90 -5.87 9.52 19.02
CA ILE A 90 -4.90 8.63 18.37
C ILE A 90 -4.33 7.71 19.45
N LEU A 91 -4.72 6.44 19.40
CA LEU A 91 -4.24 5.44 20.35
C LEU A 91 -3.08 4.63 19.76
N GLY A 92 -2.11 4.34 20.60
CA GLY A 92 -0.95 3.50 20.32
C GLY A 92 -0.68 2.53 21.45
N THR A 93 0.37 1.74 21.28
CA THR A 93 0.87 0.80 22.29
C THR A 93 2.35 1.07 22.56
N GLY A 94 2.79 0.93 23.80
CA GLY A 94 4.15 1.25 24.24
C GLY A 94 4.91 0.02 24.70
N CYS A 95 6.03 -0.30 24.06
CA CYS A 95 6.90 -1.39 24.51
C CYS A 95 7.76 -0.92 25.68
N GLU A 96 7.60 -1.50 26.87
CA GLU A 96 8.36 -1.11 28.06
C GLU A 96 9.85 -1.45 27.97
N SER A 97 10.20 -2.46 27.17
CA SER A 97 11.59 -2.90 27.05
C SER A 97 12.47 -1.97 26.21
N CYS A 98 11.94 -1.44 25.10
CA CYS A 98 12.70 -0.54 24.21
C CYS A 98 12.17 0.90 24.19
N GLY A 99 11.07 1.17 24.91
CA GLY A 99 10.41 2.47 24.96
C GLY A 99 9.83 2.93 23.62
N ARG A 100 9.58 2.03 22.66
CA ARG A 100 8.92 2.36 21.39
C ARG A 100 7.43 2.58 21.60
N VAL A 101 6.91 3.60 20.94
CA VAL A 101 5.48 3.78 20.72
C VAL A 101 5.14 3.20 19.35
N LEU A 102 4.07 2.43 19.26
CA LEU A 102 3.61 1.77 18.04
C LEU A 102 2.23 2.35 17.70
N ILE A 103 2.18 3.10 16.59
CA ILE A 103 0.94 3.66 16.02
C ILE A 103 0.98 3.37 14.51
N PRO A 104 -0.01 2.65 13.94
CA PRO A 104 -1.15 1.99 14.61
C PRO A 104 -0.72 0.99 15.70
N PRO A 105 -1.58 0.73 16.71
CA PRO A 105 -1.22 -0.12 17.84
C PRO A 105 -1.05 -1.58 17.43
N ARG A 106 -0.15 -2.28 18.13
CA ARG A 106 0.16 -3.69 17.92
C ARG A 106 0.26 -4.36 19.28
N THR A 107 -0.21 -5.61 19.38
CA THR A 107 -0.09 -6.40 20.62
C THR A 107 1.28 -7.03 20.82
N PHE A 108 2.20 -6.88 19.86
CA PHE A 108 3.51 -7.51 19.88
C PHE A 108 4.58 -6.54 19.34
N CYS A 109 5.72 -6.47 20.03
CA CYS A 109 6.89 -5.71 19.61
C CYS A 109 7.83 -6.60 18.81
N GLU A 110 7.99 -6.27 17.54
CA GLU A 110 8.83 -7.00 16.59
C GLU A 110 10.34 -6.78 16.79
N TRP A 111 10.75 -5.83 17.64
CA TRP A 111 12.17 -5.64 17.99
C TRP A 111 12.57 -6.40 19.25
N CYS A 112 11.68 -6.47 20.24
CA CYS A 112 11.95 -7.13 21.52
C CYS A 112 11.38 -8.55 21.59
N PHE A 113 10.63 -8.98 20.57
CA PHE A 113 9.94 -10.27 20.48
C PHE A 113 9.07 -10.57 21.72
N ARG A 114 8.26 -9.59 22.13
CA ARG A 114 7.40 -9.70 23.32
C ARG A 114 6.07 -9.00 23.12
N ASP A 115 5.09 -9.39 23.93
CA ASP A 115 3.80 -8.74 23.96
C ASP A 115 3.89 -7.28 24.43
N VAL A 116 2.94 -6.47 23.95
CA VAL A 116 2.77 -5.06 24.29
C VAL A 116 1.32 -4.81 24.63
N ASP A 117 1.07 -4.38 25.86
CA ASP A 117 -0.25 -4.19 26.45
C ASP A 117 -0.46 -2.77 27.01
N LYS A 118 0.61 -2.00 27.23
CA LYS A 118 0.54 -0.60 27.66
C LYS A 118 -0.02 0.30 26.56
N TRP A 119 -1.20 0.87 26.79
CA TRP A 119 -1.85 1.81 25.88
C TRP A 119 -1.35 3.24 26.08
N ILE A 120 -1.19 3.97 24.99
CA ILE A 120 -0.75 5.36 24.97
C ILE A 120 -1.73 6.16 24.12
N GLU A 121 -2.21 7.29 24.64
CA GLU A 121 -2.91 8.30 23.86
C GLU A 121 -1.89 9.33 23.37
N HIS A 122 -1.83 9.55 22.07
CA HIS A 122 -0.91 10.48 21.45
C HIS A 122 -1.67 11.72 20.93
N PRO A 123 -1.16 12.95 21.13
CA PRO A 123 -1.83 14.17 20.67
C PRO A 123 -1.93 14.27 19.15
N GLY A 124 -1.10 13.51 18.43
CA GLY A 124 -1.03 13.49 16.97
C GLY A 124 -0.18 14.60 16.37
N THR A 125 0.38 15.48 17.18
CA THR A 125 1.37 16.46 16.71
C THR A 125 2.62 15.76 16.20
N GLY A 126 3.24 16.35 15.19
CA GLY A 126 4.37 15.73 14.51
C GLY A 126 4.97 16.60 13.44
N ILE A 127 5.81 15.98 12.62
CA ILE A 127 6.45 16.59 11.45
C ILE A 127 6.10 15.83 10.18
N ILE A 128 6.05 16.54 9.06
CA ILE A 128 6.04 15.92 7.73
C ILE A 128 7.41 15.28 7.50
N SER A 129 7.46 13.95 7.44
CA SER A 129 8.69 13.19 7.13
C SER A 129 8.94 13.12 5.62
N THR A 130 7.87 12.92 4.86
CA THR A 130 7.88 12.93 3.39
C THR A 130 6.47 13.23 2.88
N TYR A 131 6.36 13.73 1.65
CA TYR A 131 5.09 14.10 1.05
C TYR A 131 5.10 13.97 -0.48
N SER A 132 3.90 13.95 -1.05
CA SER A 132 3.65 14.01 -2.49
C SER A 132 2.54 14.99 -2.81
N LEU A 133 2.67 15.66 -3.95
CA LEU A 133 1.70 16.58 -4.52
C LEU A 133 1.05 15.92 -5.75
N SER A 134 -0.22 15.53 -5.65
CA SER A 134 -0.93 14.92 -6.79
C SER A 134 -1.89 15.92 -7.44
N TYR A 135 -1.56 16.35 -8.66
CA TYR A 135 -2.45 17.15 -9.52
C TYR A 135 -3.38 16.30 -10.39
N ILE A 136 -3.24 14.97 -10.31
CA ILE A 136 -3.99 14.00 -11.11
C ILE A 136 -4.89 13.19 -10.17
N GLY A 137 -6.16 13.05 -10.55
CA GLY A 137 -7.13 12.23 -9.84
C GLY A 137 -6.94 10.73 -10.08
N THR A 138 -7.75 9.91 -9.40
CA THR A 138 -7.79 8.46 -9.64
C THR A 138 -8.15 8.14 -11.10
N ASP A 139 -9.04 8.93 -11.71
CA ASP A 139 -9.17 8.96 -13.16
C ASP A 139 -8.08 9.90 -13.73
N PRO A 140 -7.16 9.39 -14.57
CA PRO A 140 -6.11 10.18 -15.19
C PRO A 140 -6.60 11.33 -16.08
N LYS A 141 -7.89 11.42 -16.40
CA LYS A 141 -8.50 12.56 -17.10
C LYS A 141 -8.86 13.71 -16.16
N VAL A 142 -9.01 13.44 -14.86
CA VAL A 142 -9.30 14.46 -13.85
C VAL A 142 -8.01 15.16 -13.48
N ARG A 143 -8.03 16.50 -13.59
CA ARG A 143 -6.94 17.40 -13.22
C ARG A 143 -7.43 18.32 -12.12
N PHE A 144 -6.62 18.50 -11.08
CA PHE A 144 -6.94 19.41 -9.99
C PHE A 144 -6.18 20.73 -10.16
N GLU A 145 -6.84 21.86 -9.94
CA GLU A 145 -6.19 23.16 -9.90
C GLU A 145 -5.23 23.28 -8.70
N ARG A 146 -5.64 22.69 -7.56
CA ARG A 146 -4.81 22.56 -6.36
C ARG A 146 -4.50 21.08 -6.10
N PRO A 147 -3.24 20.71 -5.82
CA PRO A 147 -2.87 19.32 -5.65
C PRO A 147 -3.43 18.73 -4.36
N LEU A 148 -3.73 17.44 -4.39
CA LEU A 148 -3.91 16.67 -3.17
C LEU A 148 -2.54 16.44 -2.52
N ILE A 149 -2.34 16.99 -1.32
CA ILE A 149 -1.12 16.78 -0.54
C ILE A 149 -1.33 15.56 0.35
N ILE A 150 -0.54 14.51 0.12
CA ILE A 150 -0.46 13.33 0.98
C ILE A 150 0.92 13.29 1.62
N ALA A 151 0.98 13.12 2.93
CA ALA A 151 2.22 13.10 3.68
C ALA A 151 2.29 11.93 4.65
N VAL A 152 3.50 11.46 4.93
CA VAL A 152 3.77 10.64 6.11
C VAL A 152 4.12 11.58 7.25
N VAL A 153 3.30 11.58 8.30
CA VAL A 153 3.51 12.38 9.51
C VAL A 153 4.18 11.51 10.55
N TRP A 154 5.37 11.90 11.00
CA TRP A 154 6.04 11.27 12.15
C TRP A 154 5.65 12.00 13.42
N PHE A 155 5.23 11.23 14.43
CA PHE A 155 4.69 11.74 15.68
C PHE A 155 5.78 12.10 16.69
N ASP A 156 5.54 13.17 17.44
CA ASP A 156 6.44 13.68 18.46
C ASP A 156 6.78 12.64 19.53
N GLY A 157 8.03 12.64 20.01
CA GLY A 157 8.47 11.70 21.05
C GLY A 157 8.53 10.22 20.63
N THR A 158 8.22 9.88 19.37
CA THR A 158 8.21 8.48 18.90
C THR A 158 9.44 8.07 18.11
N VAL A 159 10.28 9.03 17.72
CA VAL A 159 11.51 8.79 16.94
C VAL A 159 12.54 8.03 17.79
N LYS A 160 13.04 6.91 17.26
CA LYS A 160 14.09 6.08 17.85
C LYS A 160 15.19 5.82 16.82
N LYS A 161 16.43 5.98 17.26
CA LYS A 161 17.61 5.53 16.51
C LYS A 161 17.75 4.02 16.69
N VAL A 162 18.10 3.32 15.62
CA VAL A 162 18.30 1.86 15.65
C VAL A 162 19.79 1.58 15.62
N ASN A 163 20.30 0.72 16.50
CA ASN A 163 21.72 0.41 16.56
C ASN A 163 22.24 -0.27 15.27
N SER A 164 21.36 -0.99 14.56
CA SER A 164 21.66 -1.67 13.30
C SER A 164 21.81 -0.73 12.11
N SER A 165 21.41 0.54 12.23
CA SER A 165 21.58 1.52 11.15
C SER A 165 21.70 2.93 11.69
N ARG A 166 22.84 3.56 11.42
CA ARG A 166 23.09 4.97 11.77
C ARG A 166 22.24 5.96 10.97
N THR A 167 21.61 5.50 9.88
CA THR A 167 20.85 6.34 8.94
C THR A 167 19.36 6.06 8.94
N VAL A 168 18.92 4.89 9.40
CA VAL A 168 17.49 4.55 9.47
C VAL A 168 16.95 5.01 10.81
N LEU A 169 15.97 5.91 10.77
CA LEU A 169 15.17 6.30 11.93
C LEU A 169 13.89 5.49 11.93
N TYR A 170 13.46 5.04 13.11
CA TYR A 170 12.13 4.51 13.32
C TYR A 170 11.27 5.57 14.00
N ALA A 171 10.09 5.86 13.47
CA ALA A 171 9.11 6.72 14.11
C ALA A 171 7.73 6.12 13.96
N ALA A 172 6.86 6.33 14.94
CA ALA A 172 5.44 6.06 14.76
C ALA A 172 4.81 7.22 13.98
N GLY A 173 3.83 6.92 13.15
CA GLY A 173 3.30 7.91 12.24
C GLY A 173 2.16 7.39 11.40
N LEU A 174 1.51 8.29 10.68
CA LEU A 174 0.40 7.98 9.78
C LEU A 174 0.63 8.63 8.42
N LEU A 175 0.26 7.91 7.36
CA LEU A 175 0.08 8.48 6.03
C LEU A 175 -1.29 9.15 5.99
N HIS A 176 -1.35 10.45 5.72
CA HIS A 176 -2.64 11.16 5.66
C HIS A 176 -2.60 12.43 4.81
N LYS A 177 -3.79 13.00 4.58
CA LYS A 177 -3.96 14.28 3.87
C LYS A 177 -3.42 15.45 4.69
N VAL A 178 -2.80 16.41 4.01
CA VAL A 178 -2.42 17.71 4.57
C VAL A 178 -3.23 18.82 3.90
N GLN A 179 -3.76 19.76 4.68
CA GLN A 179 -4.48 20.94 4.18
C GLN A 179 -4.15 22.17 5.03
N GLY A 180 -4.63 23.35 4.61
CA GLY A 180 -4.35 24.61 5.31
C GLY A 180 -2.95 25.18 5.03
N VAL A 181 -2.32 24.75 3.93
CA VAL A 181 -1.01 25.20 3.49
C VAL A 181 -0.97 25.32 1.97
N ASP A 182 -0.29 26.33 1.47
CA ASP A 182 -0.04 26.45 0.04
C ASP A 182 0.92 25.34 -0.42
N PRO A 183 0.67 24.67 -1.55
CA PRO A 183 1.49 23.57 -2.06
C PRO A 183 2.99 23.85 -2.10
N GLU A 184 3.35 25.07 -2.48
CA GLU A 184 4.73 25.55 -2.62
C GLU A 184 5.44 25.73 -1.28
N LYS A 185 4.68 25.88 -0.19
CA LYS A 185 5.21 26.06 1.16
C LYS A 185 5.36 24.74 1.90
N VAL A 186 4.79 23.64 1.42
CA VAL A 186 4.94 22.32 2.05
C VAL A 186 6.40 21.89 1.96
N HIS A 187 6.98 21.50 3.09
CA HIS A 187 8.35 20.99 3.15
C HIS A 187 8.49 19.89 4.20
N VAL A 188 9.52 19.05 4.04
CA VAL A 188 9.92 18.09 5.06
C VAL A 188 10.34 18.84 6.34
N GLY A 189 9.91 18.34 7.50
CA GLY A 189 10.12 18.96 8.81
C GLY A 189 9.02 19.94 9.24
N MET A 190 8.06 20.27 8.37
CA MET A 190 6.93 21.13 8.72
C MET A 190 6.11 20.53 9.88
N ARG A 191 5.85 21.34 10.92
CA ARG A 191 5.01 20.98 12.08
C ARG A 191 3.56 20.87 11.68
N VAL A 192 2.90 19.77 12.05
CA VAL A 192 1.49 19.54 11.75
C VAL A 192 0.74 18.90 12.92
N LYS A 193 -0.57 19.19 13.01
CA LYS A 193 -1.48 18.61 14.00
C LYS A 193 -2.74 18.06 13.33
N PRO A 194 -3.40 17.04 13.91
CA PRO A 194 -4.61 16.49 13.33
C PRO A 194 -5.77 17.48 13.46
N VAL A 195 -6.54 17.62 12.37
CA VAL A 195 -7.84 18.29 12.38
C VAL A 195 -8.90 17.21 12.21
N TRP A 196 -9.69 17.02 13.26
CA TRP A 196 -10.73 16.00 13.31
C TRP A 196 -11.99 16.44 12.57
N ARG A 197 -12.69 15.47 11.97
CA ARG A 197 -14.07 15.69 11.55
C ARG A 197 -14.97 15.95 12.76
N LYS A 198 -16.15 16.50 12.49
CA LYS A 198 -17.19 16.71 13.51
C LYS A 198 -17.52 15.38 14.21
N PRO A 199 -17.77 15.37 15.54
CA PRO A 199 -18.07 14.16 16.30
C PRO A 199 -19.11 13.24 15.65
N GLU A 200 -20.14 13.81 15.04
CA GLU A 200 -21.27 13.09 14.46
C GLU A 200 -20.93 12.40 13.14
N GLU A 201 -19.86 12.85 12.46
CA GLU A 201 -19.38 12.29 11.19
C GLU A 201 -18.35 11.17 11.39
N ARG A 202 -17.89 10.95 12.63
CA ARG A 202 -16.82 9.99 12.94
C ARG A 202 -17.38 8.58 13.11
N VAL A 203 -16.81 7.63 12.39
CA VAL A 203 -17.34 6.26 12.27
C VAL A 203 -16.37 5.18 12.75
N GLY A 204 -15.21 5.56 13.27
CA GLY A 204 -14.11 4.66 13.58
C GLY A 204 -13.31 4.32 12.34
N SER A 205 -12.82 5.34 11.65
CA SER A 205 -12.02 5.25 10.44
C SER A 205 -10.80 6.15 10.52
N ILE A 206 -9.71 5.80 9.82
CA ILE A 206 -8.57 6.70 9.64
C ILE A 206 -8.98 8.06 9.05
N LEU A 207 -10.09 8.08 8.31
CA LEU A 207 -10.66 9.28 7.70
C LEU A 207 -11.48 10.16 8.68
N ASP A 208 -11.62 9.73 9.94
CA ASP A 208 -12.17 10.56 11.03
C ASP A 208 -11.20 11.70 11.38
N ILE A 209 -9.90 11.49 11.16
CA ILE A 209 -8.95 12.59 10.97
C ILE A 209 -9.29 13.18 9.59
N GLY A 210 -9.77 14.42 9.53
CA GLY A 210 -10.11 15.05 8.27
C GLY A 210 -8.86 15.29 7.41
N TYR A 211 -7.85 15.86 8.04
CA TYR A 211 -6.52 16.17 7.50
C TYR A 211 -5.57 16.56 8.64
N PHE A 212 -4.29 16.70 8.34
CA PHE A 212 -3.31 17.38 9.18
C PHE A 212 -3.12 18.81 8.68
N ALA A 213 -3.05 19.77 9.60
CA ALA A 213 -2.82 21.18 9.29
C ALA A 213 -1.50 21.64 9.89
N PRO A 214 -0.79 22.60 9.25
CA PRO A 214 0.31 23.28 9.90
C PRO A 214 -0.12 23.88 11.23
N PHE A 215 0.80 23.92 12.19
CA PHE A 215 0.61 24.68 13.41
C PHE A 215 1.94 25.25 13.87
N GLU A 216 1.88 26.41 14.52
CA GLU A 216 3.00 26.98 15.24
C GLU A 216 2.96 26.43 16.67
N ASP A 217 4.10 25.94 17.16
CA ASP A 217 4.27 25.65 18.58
C ASP A 217 4.57 26.99 19.26
N ASP A 218 3.69 27.45 20.15
CA ASP A 218 3.96 28.64 20.99
C ASP A 218 5.06 28.37 22.05
N ALA A 219 5.70 27.20 22.00
CA ALA A 219 6.75 26.76 22.90
C ALA A 219 8.11 26.72 22.17
N LEU A 220 8.76 27.87 22.11
CA LEU A 220 10.22 28.01 21.98
C LEU A 220 10.77 28.73 23.22
#